data_AF-A0A2E1N8X5-F1
#
_entry.id   AF-A0A2E1N8X5-F1
#
_cell.length_a   1.000
_cell.length_b   1.000
_cell.length_c   1.000
_cell.angle_alpha   90.00
_cell.angle_beta   90.00
_cell.angle_gamma   90.00
#
_symmetry.space_group_name_H-M   'P 1'
#
loop_
_entity.id
_entity.type
_entity.pdbx_description
1 polymer ?
#
loop_
_entity_poly.entity_id
_entity_poly.type
_entity_poly.pdbx_seq_one_letter_code
_entity_poly.pdbx_strand_id
1 'polypeptide(L)'
;MISGRRRRNLQQSDCRRTAMIKLGGVAAAAGILSHLKVTTADEVATDLKHRDEGLAQQILDEMLPFERLAHADNRSLQTLVREAEAQILMLALAGAAKDTRDAFLGCLSSRARVNFIEEMSLMGPARRSDVEEARKSLTRLARELADQDRFTLPVDGYIR
;
A
#
# COMPACT_ATOMS: atom_id res chain seq x y z
N MET A 1 -39.84 -61.75 18.48
CA MET A 1 -39.56 -60.44 17.84
C MET A 1 -38.19 -59.96 18.30
N ILE A 2 -37.15 -60.23 17.50
CA ILE A 2 -35.73 -60.01 17.83
C ILE A 2 -35.17 -58.92 16.93
N SER A 3 -34.51 -57.93 17.54
CA SER A 3 -33.40 -57.07 17.09
C SER A 3 -33.37 -56.52 15.65
N GLY A 4 -33.04 -55.23 15.48
CA GLY A 4 -32.70 -54.76 14.14
C GLY A 4 -32.19 -53.33 13.99
N ARG A 5 -31.02 -53.04 14.56
CA ARG A 5 -29.99 -52.13 14.01
C ARG A 5 -30.34 -50.63 13.87
N ARG A 6 -29.77 -49.87 14.81
CA ARG A 6 -29.10 -48.57 14.61
C ARG A 6 -28.68 -48.34 13.16
N ARG A 7 -29.36 -47.46 12.44
CA ARG A 7 -28.77 -46.77 11.28
C ARG A 7 -27.96 -45.59 11.79
N ARG A 8 -26.69 -45.85 12.08
CA ARG A 8 -25.63 -44.84 12.05
C ARG A 8 -25.51 -44.39 10.59
N ASN A 9 -26.07 -43.24 10.23
CA ASN A 9 -25.64 -42.53 9.03
C ASN A 9 -24.38 -41.75 9.41
N LEU A 10 -23.24 -42.41 9.24
CA LEU A 10 -21.95 -41.76 9.11
C LEU A 10 -21.92 -41.00 7.78
N GLN A 11 -21.29 -39.82 7.84
CA GLN A 11 -20.62 -39.15 6.72
C GLN A 11 -21.53 -38.52 5.66
N GLN A 12 -22.15 -37.39 6.01
CA GLN A 12 -22.00 -36.23 5.14
C GLN A 12 -20.79 -35.47 5.66
N SER A 13 -19.62 -35.85 5.16
CA SER A 13 -18.43 -35.03 5.25
C SER A 13 -18.77 -33.72 4.54
N ASP A 14 -18.88 -32.64 5.31
CA ASP A 14 -18.86 -31.29 4.80
C ASP A 14 -17.61 -31.15 3.94
N CYS A 15 -17.77 -31.25 2.62
CA CYS A 15 -16.86 -30.63 1.68
C CYS A 15 -16.96 -29.14 1.97
N ARG A 16 -16.19 -28.67 2.96
CA ARG A 16 -15.77 -27.27 3.05
C ARG A 16 -15.38 -26.90 1.63
N ARG A 17 -16.20 -26.08 0.99
CA ARG A 17 -15.78 -25.33 -0.19
C ARG A 17 -14.62 -24.48 0.32
N THR A 18 -13.42 -25.05 0.30
CA THR A 18 -12.19 -24.30 0.37
C THR A 18 -12.29 -23.40 -0.85
N ALA A 19 -12.69 -22.15 -0.61
CA ALA A 19 -12.60 -21.12 -1.62
C ALA A 19 -11.19 -21.24 -2.20
N MET A 20 -11.08 -21.37 -3.53
CA MET A 20 -9.79 -21.30 -4.21
C MET A 20 -9.06 -20.07 -3.66
N ILE A 21 -8.05 -20.30 -2.83
CA ILE A 21 -7.15 -19.24 -2.43
C ILE A 21 -6.44 -18.89 -3.73
N LYS A 22 -6.79 -17.75 -4.33
CA LYS A 22 -6.03 -17.16 -5.43
C LYS A 22 -4.66 -16.79 -4.86
N LEU A 23 -3.78 -17.78 -4.79
CA LEU A 23 -2.44 -17.68 -4.26
C LEU A 23 -1.53 -17.27 -5.44
N GLY A 24 -1.38 -15.97 -5.66
CA GLY A 24 -0.54 -15.44 -6.74
C GLY A 24 -1.06 -14.14 -7.35
N GLY A 25 -0.27 -13.56 -8.25
CA GLY A 25 -0.56 -12.32 -8.96
C GLY A 25 0.49 -11.22 -8.71
N VAL A 26 0.19 -10.02 -9.20
CA VAL A 26 1.04 -8.81 -9.10
C VAL A 26 1.45 -8.54 -7.64
N ALA A 27 0.49 -8.57 -6.71
CA ALA A 27 0.74 -8.31 -5.29
C ALA A 27 1.68 -9.34 -4.64
N ALA A 28 1.61 -10.62 -5.05
CA ALA A 28 2.51 -11.64 -4.53
C ALA A 28 3.94 -11.47 -5.07
N ALA A 29 4.08 -11.13 -6.36
CA ALA A 29 5.37 -10.83 -6.97
C ALA A 29 6.01 -9.57 -6.34
N ALA A 30 5.23 -8.50 -6.14
CA ALA A 30 5.67 -7.28 -5.46
C ALA A 30 6.11 -7.57 -4.02
N GLY A 31 5.35 -8.39 -3.29
CA GLY A 31 5.70 -8.85 -1.96
C GLY A 31 7.05 -9.58 -1.92
N ILE A 32 7.33 -10.45 -2.89
CA ILE A 32 8.62 -11.14 -3.00
C ILE A 32 9.75 -10.14 -3.31
N LEU A 33 9.58 -9.31 -4.34
CA LEU A 33 10.58 -8.33 -4.77
C LEU A 33 10.94 -7.34 -3.66
N SER A 34 9.94 -6.92 -2.86
CA SER A 34 10.14 -5.99 -1.74
C SER A 34 11.03 -6.52 -0.61
N HIS A 35 11.26 -7.84 -0.56
CA HIS A 35 12.14 -8.49 0.41
C HIS A 35 13.48 -8.94 -0.20
N LEU A 36 13.67 -8.78 -1.51
CA LEU A 36 14.94 -9.04 -2.17
C LEU A 36 15.89 -7.86 -1.98
N LYS A 37 17.18 -8.11 -2.20
CA LYS A 37 18.21 -7.05 -2.21
C LYS A 37 17.95 -6.10 -3.38
N VAL A 38 18.22 -4.80 -3.17
CA VAL A 38 18.05 -3.72 -4.17
C VAL A 38 18.61 -4.13 -5.54
N THR A 39 19.84 -4.64 -5.57
CA THR A 39 20.54 -4.97 -6.83
C THR A 39 19.81 -6.04 -7.63
N THR A 40 19.29 -7.07 -6.97
CA THR A 40 18.58 -8.17 -7.62
C THR A 40 17.14 -7.76 -7.98
N ALA A 41 16.49 -6.94 -7.15
CA ALA A 41 15.19 -6.38 -7.47
C ALA A 41 15.25 -5.48 -8.71
N ASP A 42 16.32 -4.71 -8.88
CA ASP A 42 16.54 -3.82 -10.03
C ASP A 42 16.79 -4.58 -11.34
N GLU A 43 17.65 -5.61 -11.30
CA GLU A 43 17.88 -6.51 -12.44
C GLU A 43 16.56 -7.15 -12.90
N VAL A 44 15.78 -7.70 -11.96
CA VAL A 44 14.50 -8.35 -12.26
C VAL A 44 13.47 -7.34 -12.76
N ALA A 45 13.41 -6.14 -12.19
CA ALA A 45 12.49 -5.09 -12.62
C ALA A 45 12.82 -4.59 -14.03
N THR A 46 14.10 -4.43 -14.36
CA THR A 46 14.56 -4.00 -15.68
C THR A 46 14.28 -5.06 -16.74
N ASP A 47 14.59 -6.33 -16.45
CA ASP A 47 14.25 -7.46 -17.32
C ASP A 47 12.73 -7.58 -17.54
N LEU A 48 11.94 -7.31 -16.50
CA LEU A 48 10.49 -7.33 -16.58
C LEU A 48 9.95 -6.16 -17.41
N LYS A 49 10.49 -4.94 -17.25
CA LYS A 49 10.13 -3.77 -18.08
C LYS A 49 10.39 -4.01 -19.57
N HIS A 50 11.48 -4.69 -19.92
CA HIS A 50 11.79 -5.04 -21.31
C HIS A 50 10.81 -6.04 -21.93
N ARG A 51 10.19 -6.89 -21.11
CA ARG A 51 9.21 -7.90 -21.58
C ARG A 51 7.79 -7.34 -21.61
N ASP A 52 7.40 -6.68 -20.53
CA ASP A 52 6.08 -6.11 -20.34
C ASP A 52 6.15 -4.92 -19.37
N GLU A 53 6.13 -3.71 -19.94
CA GLU A 53 6.18 -2.46 -19.19
C GLU A 53 4.95 -2.27 -18.29
N GLY A 54 3.77 -2.71 -18.74
CA GLY A 54 2.53 -2.57 -17.99
C GLY A 54 2.52 -3.42 -16.72
N LEU A 55 2.95 -4.68 -16.82
CA LEU A 55 3.08 -5.57 -15.66
C LEU A 55 4.19 -5.13 -14.72
N ALA A 56 5.32 -4.68 -15.25
CA ALA A 56 6.41 -4.14 -14.43
C ALA A 56 5.93 -2.95 -13.60
N GLN A 57 5.21 -2.00 -14.22
CA GLN A 57 4.69 -0.84 -13.53
C GLN A 57 3.70 -1.22 -12.42
N GLN A 58 2.79 -2.15 -12.70
CA GLN A 58 1.84 -2.64 -11.69
C GLN A 58 2.55 -3.31 -10.50
N ILE A 59 3.59 -4.11 -10.75
CA ILE A 59 4.36 -4.77 -9.70
C ILE A 59 5.14 -3.74 -8.88
N LEU A 60 5.76 -2.76 -9.54
CA LEU A 60 6.47 -1.68 -8.87
C LEU A 60 5.51 -0.89 -7.98
N ASP A 61 4.33 -0.52 -8.48
CA ASP A 61 3.34 0.25 -7.71
C ASP A 61 2.87 -0.47 -6.44
N GLU A 62 2.68 -1.79 -6.51
CA GLU A 62 2.35 -2.63 -5.35
C GLU A 62 3.55 -2.84 -4.40
N MET A 63 4.78 -2.58 -4.84
CA MET A 63 5.99 -2.82 -4.07
C MET A 63 6.12 -1.83 -2.91
N LEU A 64 5.79 -0.55 -3.13
CA LEU A 64 5.85 0.51 -2.11
C LEU A 64 4.45 0.85 -1.57
N PRO A 65 3.94 0.10 -0.57
CA PRO A 65 2.67 0.42 0.06
C PRO A 65 2.73 1.80 0.71
N PHE A 66 1.62 2.53 0.64
CA PHE A 66 1.48 3.89 1.18
C PHE A 66 1.88 3.97 2.66
N GLU A 67 1.53 2.96 3.45
CA GLU A 67 1.81 2.89 4.88
C GLU A 67 3.31 2.95 5.17
N ARG A 68 4.16 2.46 4.26
CA ARG A 68 5.61 2.51 4.41
C ARG A 68 6.16 3.92 4.27
N LEU A 69 5.50 4.82 3.55
CA LEU A 69 5.96 6.21 3.42
C LEU A 69 6.12 6.88 4.79
N ALA A 70 5.28 6.53 5.78
CA ALA A 70 5.38 7.09 7.14
C ALA A 70 6.65 6.68 7.90
N HIS A 71 7.38 5.67 7.44
CA HIS A 71 8.67 5.29 8.01
C HIS A 71 9.85 6.10 7.45
N ALA A 72 9.61 6.99 6.49
CA ALA A 72 10.65 7.81 5.88
C ALA A 72 11.22 8.83 6.88
N ASP A 73 12.43 9.31 6.58
CA ASP A 73 13.06 10.36 7.37
C ASP A 73 12.15 11.60 7.44
N ASN A 74 12.16 12.28 8.59
CA ASN A 74 11.31 13.44 8.83
C ASN A 74 11.49 14.54 7.76
N ARG A 75 12.72 14.75 7.27
CA ARG A 75 13.02 15.68 6.18
C ARG A 75 12.37 15.28 4.85
N SER A 76 12.37 14.00 4.54
CA SER A 76 11.76 13.44 3.33
C SER A 76 10.24 13.57 3.40
N LEU A 77 9.64 13.21 4.55
CA LEU A 77 8.20 13.38 4.80
C LEU A 77 7.77 14.84 4.72
N GLN A 78 8.53 15.77 5.31
CA GLN A 78 8.24 17.21 5.20
C GLN A 78 8.28 17.70 3.76
N THR A 79 9.22 17.20 2.95
CA THR A 79 9.30 17.56 1.52
C THR A 79 8.08 17.03 0.78
N LEU A 80 7.71 15.77 1.01
CA LEU A 80 6.53 15.16 0.40
C LEU A 80 5.24 15.88 0.77
N VAL A 81 5.05 16.23 2.04
CA VAL A 81 3.86 16.96 2.52
C VAL A 81 3.76 18.37 1.92
N ARG A 82 4.90 19.02 1.61
CA ARG A 82 4.94 20.36 1.00
C ARG A 82 4.65 20.35 -0.49
N GLU A 83 5.08 19.31 -1.19
CA GLU A 83 4.87 19.16 -2.64
C GLU A 83 3.51 18.52 -2.96
N ALA A 84 2.95 17.75 -2.03
CA ALA A 84 1.64 17.13 -2.20
C ALA A 84 0.50 18.15 -2.12
N GLU A 85 -0.49 17.98 -3.00
CA GLU A 85 -1.73 18.75 -2.93
C GLU A 85 -2.51 18.41 -1.66
N ALA A 86 -3.00 19.43 -0.95
CA ALA A 86 -3.71 19.25 0.33
C ALA A 86 -4.90 18.30 0.22
N GLN A 87 -5.67 18.37 -0.87
CA GLN A 87 -6.82 17.50 -1.12
C GLN A 87 -6.41 16.03 -1.32
N ILE A 88 -5.35 15.78 -2.08
CA ILE A 88 -4.81 14.42 -2.30
C ILE A 88 -4.29 13.85 -0.99
N LEU A 89 -3.56 14.65 -0.20
CA LEU A 89 -3.03 14.22 1.09
C LEU A 89 -4.16 13.87 2.07
N MET A 90 -5.22 14.68 2.13
CA MET A 90 -6.38 14.39 2.98
C MET A 90 -7.10 13.11 2.56
N LEU A 91 -7.32 12.90 1.26
CA LEU A 91 -7.93 11.69 0.72
C LEU A 91 -7.06 10.45 0.98
N ALA A 92 -5.75 10.55 0.82
CA ALA A 92 -4.83 9.45 1.06
C ALA A 92 -4.79 9.02 2.54
N LEU A 93 -4.88 10.00 3.45
CA LEU A 93 -4.91 9.80 4.90
C LEU A 93 -6.29 9.36 5.43
N ALA A 94 -7.34 9.45 4.62
CA ALA A 94 -8.65 8.92 4.96
C ALA A 94 -8.55 7.39 5.17
N GLY A 95 -8.93 6.94 6.37
CA GLY A 95 -8.85 5.52 6.74
C GLY A 95 -7.42 4.98 6.94
N ALA A 96 -6.39 5.81 6.96
CA ALA A 96 -5.03 5.39 7.32
C ALA A 96 -4.91 5.11 8.83
N ALA A 97 -3.96 4.23 9.18
CA ALA A 97 -3.62 3.94 10.57
C ALA A 97 -3.21 5.21 11.33
N LYS A 98 -3.48 5.24 12.64
CA LYS A 98 -3.20 6.41 13.47
C LYS A 98 -1.72 6.81 13.42
N ASP A 99 -0.83 5.83 13.53
CA ASP A 99 0.62 6.07 13.52
C ASP A 99 1.10 6.69 12.21
N THR A 100 0.62 6.17 11.08
CA THR A 100 0.87 6.73 9.74
C THR A 100 0.36 8.17 9.69
N ARG A 101 -0.88 8.42 10.10
CA ARG A 101 -1.49 9.76 10.10
C ARG A 101 -0.70 10.74 10.96
N ASP A 102 -0.31 10.35 12.16
CA ASP A 102 0.43 11.18 13.10
C ASP A 102 1.82 11.53 12.56
N ALA A 103 2.48 10.63 11.81
CA ALA A 103 3.75 10.92 11.14
C ALA A 103 3.62 12.03 10.08
N PHE A 104 2.59 11.97 9.24
CA PHE A 104 2.33 13.02 8.24
C PHE A 104 1.90 14.34 8.88
N LEU A 105 0.98 14.30 9.87
CA LEU A 105 0.53 15.49 10.58
C LEU A 105 1.62 16.12 11.45
N GLY A 106 2.60 15.34 11.91
CA GLY A 106 3.77 15.81 12.64
C GLY A 106 4.71 16.66 11.79
N CYS A 107 4.63 16.55 10.46
CA CYS A 107 5.40 17.37 9.52
C CYS A 107 4.75 18.75 9.25
N LEU A 108 3.50 18.95 9.67
CA LEU A 108 2.77 20.21 9.52
C LEU A 108 3.01 21.15 10.71
N SER A 109 2.93 22.45 10.46
CA SER A 109 2.91 23.45 11.55
C SER A 109 1.63 23.31 12.39
N SER A 110 1.66 23.73 13.66
CA SER A 110 0.51 23.63 14.56
C SER A 110 -0.78 24.27 14.01
N ARG A 111 -0.67 25.37 13.24
CA ARG A 111 -1.81 26.03 12.59
C ARG A 111 -2.30 25.23 11.37
N ALA A 112 -1.38 24.81 10.50
CA ALA A 112 -1.73 24.01 9.32
C ALA A 112 -2.39 22.69 9.69
N ARG A 113 -1.93 22.04 10.77
CA ARG A 113 -2.52 20.81 11.29
C ARG A 113 -3.95 20.99 11.75
N VAL A 114 -4.28 22.09 12.44
CA VAL A 114 -5.66 22.36 12.88
C VAL A 114 -6.59 22.52 11.68
N ASN A 115 -6.20 23.37 10.72
CA ASN A 115 -6.98 23.58 9.49
C ASN A 115 -7.15 22.26 8.72
N PHE A 116 -6.09 21.45 8.62
CA PHE A 116 -6.14 20.16 7.92
C PHE A 116 -7.11 19.17 8.56
N ILE A 117 -7.17 19.10 9.89
CA ILE A 117 -8.11 18.22 10.61
C ILE A 117 -9.55 18.72 10.44
N GLU A 118 -9.76 20.04 10.46
CA GLU A 118 -11.07 20.64 10.20
C GLU A 118 -11.55 20.34 8.77
N GLU A 119 -10.70 20.56 7.76
CA GLU A 119 -11.00 20.24 6.36
C GLU A 119 -11.26 18.75 6.14
N MET A 120 -10.47 17.88 6.76
CA MET A 120 -10.69 16.43 6.71
C MET A 120 -12.05 16.03 7.31
N SER A 121 -12.51 16.74 8.35
CA SER A 121 -13.82 16.50 8.98
C SER A 121 -14.98 16.97 8.10
N LEU A 122 -14.75 18.00 7.27
CA LEU A 122 -15.72 18.50 6.30
C LEU A 122 -15.86 17.59 5.07
N MET A 123 -14.81 16.83 4.73
CA MET A 123 -14.74 16.09 3.47
C MET A 123 -15.73 14.91 3.34
N GLY A 124 -16.44 14.55 4.40
CA GLY A 124 -17.45 13.50 4.36
C GLY A 124 -16.87 12.11 4.01
N PRO A 125 -17.72 11.10 3.76
CA PRO A 125 -17.27 9.76 3.44
C PRO A 125 -16.64 9.69 2.04
N ALA A 126 -15.32 9.46 1.97
CA ALA A 126 -14.61 9.25 0.72
C ALA A 126 -14.88 7.86 0.12
N ARG A 127 -14.93 7.76 -1.21
CA ARG A 127 -15.03 6.46 -1.89
C ARG A 127 -13.69 5.74 -1.83
N ARG A 128 -13.73 4.40 -1.75
CA ARG A 128 -12.50 3.58 -1.72
C ARG A 128 -11.63 3.79 -2.97
N SER A 129 -12.24 3.96 -4.14
CA SER A 129 -11.55 4.27 -5.40
C SER A 129 -10.69 5.52 -5.28
N ASP A 130 -11.27 6.59 -4.72
CA ASP A 130 -10.65 7.91 -4.66
C ASP A 130 -9.49 7.91 -3.65
N VAL A 131 -9.64 7.15 -2.56
CA VAL A 131 -8.57 6.91 -1.57
C VAL A 131 -7.41 6.13 -2.20
N GLU A 132 -7.69 5.08 -2.98
CA GLU A 132 -6.67 4.31 -3.67
C GLU A 132 -5.92 5.15 -4.71
N GLU A 133 -6.63 5.97 -5.48
CA GLU A 133 -6.03 6.88 -6.47
C GLU A 133 -5.18 7.97 -5.82
N ALA A 134 -5.65 8.54 -4.70
CA ALA A 134 -4.88 9.51 -3.93
C ALA A 134 -3.60 8.91 -3.35
N ARG A 135 -3.68 7.68 -2.81
CA ARG A 135 -2.50 6.95 -2.31
C ARG A 135 -1.50 6.66 -3.42
N LYS A 136 -1.97 6.20 -4.58
CA LYS A 136 -1.11 5.98 -5.76
C LYS A 136 -0.43 7.26 -6.23
N SER A 137 -1.18 8.36 -6.28
CA SER A 137 -0.65 9.67 -6.65
C SER A 137 0.44 10.14 -5.69
N LEU A 138 0.25 9.94 -4.38
CA LEU A 138 1.26 10.29 -3.38
C LEU A 138 2.51 9.40 -3.46
N THR A 139 2.34 8.09 -3.68
CA THR A 139 3.46 7.16 -3.90
C THR A 139 4.24 7.52 -5.16
N ARG A 140 3.56 7.93 -6.24
CA ARG A 140 4.21 8.41 -7.47
C ARG A 140 5.03 9.67 -7.20
N LEU A 141 4.46 10.65 -6.50
CA LEU A 141 5.17 11.88 -6.11
C LEU A 141 6.42 11.55 -5.25
N ALA A 142 6.31 10.61 -4.31
CA ALA A 142 7.44 10.20 -3.49
C ALA A 142 8.59 9.59 -4.34
N ARG A 143 8.27 8.87 -5.42
CA ARG A 143 9.27 8.36 -6.37
C ARG A 143 9.91 9.48 -7.18
N GLU A 144 9.11 10.37 -7.75
CA GLU A 144 9.62 11.51 -8.51
C GLU A 144 10.57 12.37 -7.65
N LEU A 145 10.28 12.53 -6.36
CA LEU A 145 11.16 13.22 -5.42
C LEU A 145 12.41 12.40 -5.05
N ALA A 146 12.33 11.07 -5.06
CA ALA A 146 13.47 10.19 -4.84
C ALA A 146 14.45 10.23 -6.03
N ASP A 147 13.93 10.22 -7.26
CA ASP A 147 14.72 10.37 -8.49
C ASP A 147 15.47 11.71 -8.53
N GLN A 148 14.91 12.73 -7.88
CA GLN A 148 15.52 14.06 -7.71
C GLN A 148 16.49 14.16 -6.52
N ASP A 149 16.78 13.06 -5.82
CA ASP A 149 17.57 13.03 -4.58
C ASP A 149 17.00 13.93 -3.45
N ARG A 150 15.71 14.28 -3.51
CA ARG A 150 15.02 15.12 -2.51
C ARG A 150 14.26 14.30 -1.46
N PHE A 151 14.04 13.01 -1.71
CA PHE A 151 13.31 12.10 -0.84
C PHE A 151 14.10 10.80 -0.64
N THR A 152 14.38 10.46 0.61
CA THR A 152 14.92 9.15 0.97
C THR A 152 13.77 8.18 1.24
N LEU A 153 13.67 7.12 0.43
CA LEU A 153 12.68 6.06 0.66
C LEU A 153 13.04 5.24 1.91
N PRO A 154 12.06 4.95 2.79
CA PRO A 154 12.27 4.10 3.95
C PRO A 154 12.30 2.65 3.51
N VAL A 155 13.51 2.08 3.51
CA VAL A 155 13.91 0.67 3.46
C VAL A 155 14.79 0.26 2.28
N ASP A 156 15.84 -0.47 2.64
CA ASP A 156 16.73 -1.29 1.81
C ASP A 156 15.93 -2.09 0.78
N GLY A 157 15.94 -1.68 -0.49
CA GLY A 157 15.32 -2.50 -1.54
C GLY A 157 14.86 -1.74 -2.78
N TYR A 158 14.77 -0.41 -2.73
CA TYR A 158 14.20 0.35 -3.84
C TYR A 158 15.27 1.00 -4.71
N ILE A 159 15.06 0.76 -6.00
CA ILE A 159 15.79 1.28 -7.16
C ILE A 159 15.97 2.78 -7.01
N ARG A 160 17.21 3.24 -7.23
CA ARG A 160 17.58 4.65 -7.38
C ARG A 160 17.67 4.99 -8.85
#